data_AF-A0A7K0U0X7-F1
#
_entry.id   AF-A0A7K0U0X7-F1
#
_cell.length_a   1.000
_cell.length_b   1.000
_cell.length_c   1.000
_cell.angle_alpha   90.00
_cell.angle_beta   90.00
_cell.angle_gamma   90.00
#
_symmetry.space_group_name_H-M   'P 1'
#
loop_
_entity.id
_entity.type
_entity.pdbx_description
1 polymer ?
#
loop_
_entity_poly.entity_id
_entity_poly.type
_entity_poly.pdbx_seq_one_letter_code
_entity_poly.pdbx_strand_id
1 'polypeptide(L)'
;MGFGASSLRGAAGLRGAVVDHRFARRHLINEFRRGRLRKDQVCDAHPELIRAATNFGAPTQVRCPICDEREVVLVTYVFGPRLPAFGRVVSTAAQMQTLSRSSDDLAAYVVEACTGCRWHHLLRVLPIGGRKKRAAPQQAQG
;
A
#
# COMPACT_ATOMS: atom_id res chain seq x y z
N MET A 1 0.07 9.53 17.02
CA MET A 1 1.03 9.93 15.96
C MET A 1 0.91 8.96 14.80
N GLY A 2 0.08 9.27 13.80
CA GLY A 2 -0.18 8.39 12.65
C GLY A 2 0.78 8.71 11.50
N PHE A 3 1.44 7.68 10.96
CA PHE A 3 2.23 7.82 9.74
C PHE A 3 1.29 7.98 8.54
N GLY A 4 0.96 9.24 8.23
CA GLY A 4 0.19 9.61 7.04
C GLY A 4 1.10 9.83 5.82
N ALA A 5 0.52 9.66 4.63
CA ALA A 5 1.20 9.76 3.33
C ALA A 5 1.97 11.06 3.05
N SER A 6 1.79 12.10 3.86
CA SER A 6 2.55 13.35 3.80
C SER A 6 4.03 13.17 4.14
N SER A 7 4.40 12.15 4.92
CA SER A 7 5.80 11.89 5.31
C SER A 7 6.68 11.34 4.17
N LEU A 8 6.11 11.00 3.02
CA LEU A 8 6.86 10.42 1.88
C LEU A 8 7.15 11.43 0.76
N ARG A 9 6.68 12.68 0.87
CA ARG A 9 6.92 13.72 -0.14
C ARG A 9 8.38 14.19 -0.25
N GLY A 10 9.26 13.78 0.67
CA GLY A 10 10.70 14.08 0.64
C GLY A 10 11.59 13.00 0.02
N ALA A 11 11.02 11.94 -0.59
CA ALA A 11 11.81 10.83 -1.10
C ALA A 11 12.36 11.09 -2.52
N ALA A 12 13.34 12.00 -2.64
CA ALA A 12 14.18 12.17 -3.84
C ALA A 12 15.11 10.95 -4.12
N GLY A 13 14.70 9.74 -3.70
CA GLY A 13 15.53 8.53 -3.70
C GLY A 13 14.76 7.23 -3.97
N LEU A 14 13.53 7.30 -4.47
CA LEU A 14 12.80 6.13 -4.96
C LEU A 14 13.08 5.99 -6.46
N ARG A 15 13.72 4.89 -6.89
CA ARG A 15 13.78 4.53 -8.31
C ARG A 15 12.42 3.92 -8.69
N GLY A 16 11.63 4.65 -9.47
CA GLY A 16 10.34 4.19 -10.00
C GLY A 16 9.20 5.16 -9.74
N ALA A 17 8.16 5.08 -10.56
CA ALA A 17 6.97 5.90 -10.41
C ALA A 17 6.05 5.36 -9.31
N VAL A 18 5.47 6.25 -8.52
CA VAL A 18 4.37 5.91 -7.60
C VAL A 18 3.10 5.78 -8.42
N VAL A 19 2.42 4.63 -8.31
CA VAL A 19 1.11 4.41 -8.96
C VAL A 19 0.03 4.65 -7.92
N ASP A 20 -0.84 5.63 -8.14
CA ASP A 20 -1.96 5.97 -7.25
C ASP A 20 -3.30 5.55 -7.88
N HIS A 21 -4.06 4.75 -7.14
CA HIS A 21 -5.32 4.14 -7.57
C HIS A 21 -6.56 4.86 -6.98
N ARG A 22 -6.41 6.08 -6.47
CA ARG A 22 -7.52 6.86 -5.89
C ARG A 22 -8.61 7.22 -6.90
N PHE A 23 -8.27 7.35 -8.18
CA PHE A 23 -9.28 7.55 -9.23
C PHE A 23 -10.12 6.29 -9.42
N ALA A 24 -9.48 5.11 -9.50
CA ALA A 24 -10.18 3.82 -9.54
C ALA A 24 -11.07 3.63 -8.30
N ARG A 25 -10.55 3.99 -7.11
CA ARG A 25 -11.31 3.96 -5.85
C ARG A 25 -12.58 4.79 -5.94
N ARG A 26 -12.44 6.05 -6.38
CA ARG A 26 -13.55 6.99 -6.49
C ARG A 26 -14.59 6.51 -7.51
N HIS A 27 -14.13 5.99 -8.64
CA HIS A 27 -15.01 5.44 -9.66
C HIS A 27 -15.83 4.27 -9.13
N LEU A 28 -15.19 3.27 -8.50
CA LEU A 28 -15.87 2.11 -7.91
C LEU A 28 -16.93 2.52 -6.87
N ILE A 29 -16.58 3.45 -5.98
CA ILE A 29 -17.52 3.97 -4.97
C ILE A 29 -18.71 4.68 -5.63
N ASN A 30 -18.47 5.44 -6.71
CA ASN A 30 -19.54 6.13 -7.42
C ASN A 30 -20.48 5.15 -8.13
N GLU A 31 -19.96 4.10 -8.76
CA GLU A 31 -20.80 3.08 -9.42
C GLU A 31 -21.62 2.28 -8.40
N PHE A 32 -21.06 1.97 -7.23
CA PHE A 32 -21.81 1.39 -6.10
C PHE A 32 -22.93 2.34 -5.64
N ARG A 33 -22.64 3.63 -5.42
CA ARG A 33 -23.64 4.63 -5.01
C ARG A 33 -24.74 4.85 -6.05
N ARG A 34 -24.45 4.63 -7.33
CA ARG A 34 -25.43 4.66 -8.43
C ARG A 34 -26.27 3.39 -8.53
N GLY A 35 -26.05 2.41 -7.66
CA GLY A 35 -26.76 1.12 -7.66
C GLY A 35 -26.36 0.18 -8.80
N ARG A 36 -25.27 0.46 -9.51
CA ARG A 36 -24.79 -0.37 -10.63
C ARG A 36 -23.97 -1.58 -10.17
N LEU A 37 -23.44 -1.52 -8.95
CA LEU A 37 -22.74 -2.61 -8.29
C LEU A 37 -23.49 -3.01 -7.02
N ARG A 38 -23.65 -4.31 -6.82
CA ARG A 38 -24.23 -4.86 -5.60
C ARG A 38 -23.17 -4.92 -4.50
N LYS A 39 -23.62 -4.92 -3.24
CA LYS A 39 -22.73 -4.92 -2.07
C LYS A 39 -21.77 -6.11 -2.08
N ASP A 40 -22.24 -7.31 -2.39
CA ASP A 40 -21.44 -8.53 -2.47
C ASP A 40 -20.38 -8.54 -3.59
N GLN A 41 -20.58 -7.76 -4.65
CA GLN A 41 -19.58 -7.59 -5.71
C GLN A 41 -18.43 -6.66 -5.29
N VAL A 42 -18.67 -5.83 -4.27
CA VAL A 42 -17.72 -4.82 -3.77
C VAL A 42 -17.10 -5.25 -2.44
N CYS A 43 -17.83 -6.04 -1.66
CA CYS A 43 -17.48 -6.58 -0.36
C CYS A 43 -16.93 -8.00 -0.45
N ASP A 44 -15.95 -8.21 -1.32
CA ASP A 44 -15.42 -9.52 -1.71
C ASP A 44 -14.03 -9.81 -1.14
N ALA A 45 -13.51 -8.97 -0.23
CA ALA A 45 -12.14 -9.09 0.27
C ALA A 45 -11.85 -10.51 0.80
N HIS A 46 -10.75 -11.10 0.31
CA HIS A 46 -10.33 -12.43 0.70
C HIS A 46 -10.12 -12.53 2.23
N PRO A 47 -10.51 -13.63 2.89
CA PRO A 47 -10.37 -13.77 4.34
C PRO A 47 -8.95 -13.49 4.86
N GLU A 48 -7.93 -13.82 4.07
CA GLU A 48 -6.53 -13.56 4.42
C GLU A 48 -6.20 -12.07 4.52
N LEU A 49 -6.76 -11.25 3.63
CA LEU A 49 -6.60 -9.80 3.70
C LEU A 49 -7.25 -9.24 4.99
N ILE A 50 -8.41 -9.80 5.37
CA ILE A 50 -9.11 -9.40 6.60
C ILE A 50 -8.33 -9.84 7.84
N ARG A 51 -7.70 -11.03 7.83
CA ARG A 51 -6.80 -11.46 8.90
C ARG A 51 -5.60 -10.53 9.03
N ALA A 52 -4.98 -10.13 7.92
CA ALA A 52 -3.86 -9.18 7.96
C ALA A 52 -4.30 -7.78 8.42
N ALA A 53 -5.46 -7.31 7.95
CA ALA A 53 -6.07 -6.05 8.36
C ALA A 53 -6.33 -5.98 9.87
N THR A 54 -6.87 -7.05 10.45
CA THR A 54 -7.17 -7.11 11.88
C THR A 54 -5.92 -7.15 12.75
N ASN A 55 -4.88 -7.89 12.34
CA ASN A 55 -3.70 -8.12 13.19
C ASN A 55 -2.54 -7.13 12.95
N PHE A 56 -2.42 -6.64 11.72
CA PHE A 56 -1.25 -5.88 11.25
C PHE A 56 -1.61 -4.56 10.56
N GLY A 57 -2.90 -4.27 10.39
CA GLY A 57 -3.38 -3.07 9.73
C GLY A 57 -3.11 -1.79 10.54
N ALA A 58 -2.74 -0.72 9.85
CA ALA A 58 -2.65 0.61 10.43
C ALA A 58 -4.05 1.27 10.41
N PRO A 59 -4.60 1.69 11.56
CA PRO A 59 -5.91 2.33 11.61
C PRO A 59 -5.90 3.68 10.90
N THR A 60 -7.02 4.05 10.29
CA THR A 60 -7.24 5.38 9.69
C THR A 60 -8.48 6.02 10.29
N GLN A 61 -8.64 7.34 10.11
CA GLN A 61 -9.84 8.07 10.53
C GLN A 61 -10.93 8.09 9.44
N VAL A 62 -10.76 7.31 8.38
CA VAL A 62 -11.68 7.32 7.23
C VAL A 62 -12.72 6.23 7.42
N ARG A 63 -14.00 6.61 7.52
CA ARG A 63 -15.10 5.65 7.55
C ARG A 63 -15.21 4.87 6.25
N CYS A 64 -15.64 3.62 6.35
CA CYS A 64 -15.85 2.75 5.21
C CYS A 64 -16.88 3.38 4.25
N PRO A 65 -16.52 3.63 2.98
CA PRO A 65 -17.41 4.30 2.03
C PRO A 65 -18.62 3.44 1.60
N ILE A 66 -18.66 2.17 2.02
CA ILE A 66 -19.68 1.19 1.64
C ILE A 66 -20.67 0.94 2.78
N CYS A 67 -20.21 0.65 4.00
CA CYS A 67 -21.10 0.37 5.14
C CYS A 67 -21.19 1.51 6.16
N ASP A 68 -20.25 2.45 6.18
CA ASP A 68 -20.17 3.56 7.16
C ASP A 68 -20.12 3.16 8.66
N GLU A 69 -20.06 1.85 8.95
CA GLU A 69 -20.06 1.29 10.31
C GLU A 69 -18.69 1.32 10.99
N ARG A 70 -17.61 1.19 10.21
CA ARG A 70 -16.24 1.06 10.73
C ARG A 70 -15.27 1.92 9.93
N GLU A 71 -14.17 2.29 10.57
CA GLU A 71 -13.03 2.90 9.90
C GLU A 71 -12.27 1.86 9.06
N VAL A 72 -11.72 2.30 7.93
CA VAL A 72 -10.85 1.46 7.10
C VAL A 72 -9.46 1.38 7.72
N VAL A 73 -8.80 0.26 7.51
CA VAL A 73 -7.40 0.05 7.92
C VAL A 73 -6.52 -0.09 6.70
N LEU A 74 -5.25 0.30 6.81
CA LEU A 74 -4.26 0.14 5.75
C LEU A 74 -3.38 -1.07 6.02
N VAL A 75 -3.29 -1.96 5.04
CA VAL A 75 -2.38 -3.10 5.04
C VAL A 75 -1.34 -2.88 3.95
N THR A 76 -0.07 -3.00 4.30
CA THR A 76 1.03 -2.86 3.33
C THR A 76 1.68 -4.21 3.09
N TYR A 77 1.60 -4.69 1.85
CA TYR A 77 2.29 -5.90 1.39
C TYR A 77 3.52 -5.52 0.58
N VAL A 78 4.66 -6.12 0.88
CA VAL A 78 5.89 -5.92 0.11
C VAL A 78 6.25 -7.19 -0.64
N PHE A 79 6.53 -7.05 -1.93
CA PHE A 79 6.95 -8.12 -2.82
C PHE A 79 8.33 -7.82 -3.43
N GLY A 80 9.06 -8.86 -3.80
CA GLY A 80 10.33 -8.77 -4.49
C GLY A 80 11.12 -10.08 -4.51
N PRO A 81 12.29 -10.12 -5.17
CA PRO A 81 12.98 -11.36 -5.54
C PRO A 81 13.40 -12.28 -4.38
N ARG A 82 13.64 -11.70 -3.20
CA ARG A 82 14.08 -12.43 -1.99
C ARG A 82 13.00 -12.52 -0.92
N LEU A 83 11.76 -12.15 -1.25
CA LEU A 83 10.62 -12.25 -0.35
C LEU A 83 9.76 -13.47 -0.73
N PRO A 84 8.97 -14.02 0.21
CA PRO A 84 8.02 -15.08 -0.10
C PRO A 84 7.06 -14.67 -1.22
N ALA A 85 6.59 -15.66 -2.00
CA ALA A 85 5.68 -15.41 -3.11
C ALA A 85 4.35 -14.76 -2.69
N PHE A 86 3.88 -15.03 -1.47
CA PHE A 86 2.69 -14.39 -0.88
C PHE A 86 2.97 -12.98 -0.33
N GLY A 87 4.19 -12.49 -0.46
CA GLY A 87 4.63 -11.19 0.02
C GLY A 87 4.84 -11.16 1.53
N ARG A 88 5.36 -10.03 2.02
CA ARG A 88 5.55 -9.77 3.44
C ARG A 88 4.64 -8.64 3.88
N VAL A 89 3.83 -8.87 4.91
CA VAL A 89 3.06 -7.80 5.56
C VAL A 89 4.01 -6.94 6.39
N VAL A 90 3.90 -5.62 6.21
CA VAL A 90 4.69 -4.62 6.95
C VAL A 90 3.74 -3.81 7.83
N SER A 91 3.92 -3.91 9.14
CA SER A 91 3.07 -3.23 10.13
C SER A 91 3.76 -2.08 10.86
N THR A 92 5.09 -1.94 10.73
CA THR A 92 5.86 -0.92 11.47
C THR A 92 6.76 -0.09 10.55
N ALA A 93 6.96 1.18 10.93
CA ALA A 93 7.87 2.08 10.22
C ALA A 93 9.31 1.55 10.20
N ALA A 94 9.76 0.89 11.27
CA ALA A 94 11.09 0.29 11.35
C ALA A 94 11.28 -0.84 10.31
N GLN A 95 10.30 -1.74 10.17
CA GLN A 95 10.33 -2.79 9.14
C GLN A 95 10.37 -2.18 7.73
N MET A 96 9.58 -1.13 7.50
CA MET A 96 9.58 -0.42 6.22
C MET A 96 10.94 0.22 5.92
N GLN A 97 11.58 0.84 6.91
CA GLN A 97 12.91 1.43 6.76
C GLN A 97 13.96 0.39 6.42
N THR A 98 13.95 -0.77 7.09
CA THR A 98 14.86 -1.88 6.78
C THR A 98 14.72 -2.34 5.34
N LEU A 99 13.49 -2.53 4.85
CA LEU A 99 13.24 -2.93 3.47
C LEU A 99 13.66 -1.85 2.46
N SER A 100 13.45 -0.57 2.77
CA SER A 100 13.88 0.54 1.91
C SER A 100 15.39 0.72 1.77
N ARG A 101 16.16 0.13 2.69
CA ARG A 101 17.63 0.09 2.62
C ARG A 101 18.16 -1.10 1.82
N SER A 102 17.29 -2.06 1.46
CA SER A 102 17.68 -3.20 0.63
C SER A 102 18.19 -2.74 -0.74
N SER A 103 19.15 -3.48 -1.28
CA SER A 103 19.62 -3.33 -2.66
C SER A 103 18.63 -3.87 -3.68
N ASP A 104 17.62 -4.63 -3.25
CA ASP A 104 16.62 -5.21 -4.14
C ASP A 104 15.60 -4.18 -4.58
N ASP A 105 15.12 -4.34 -5.81
CA ASP A 105 13.93 -3.66 -6.29
C ASP A 105 12.69 -4.35 -5.70
N LEU A 106 12.07 -3.69 -4.73
CA LEU A 106 10.88 -4.15 -4.02
C LEU A 106 9.68 -3.27 -4.40
N ALA A 107 8.47 -3.79 -4.24
CA ALA A 107 7.24 -3.03 -4.43
C ALA A 107 6.31 -3.19 -3.21
N ALA A 108 5.85 -2.07 -2.64
CA ALA A 108 4.82 -2.04 -1.60
C ALA A 108 3.46 -1.74 -2.21
N TYR A 109 2.50 -2.58 -1.86
CA TYR A 109 1.10 -2.45 -2.20
C TYR A 109 0.35 -2.03 -0.94
N VAL A 110 -0.14 -0.79 -0.93
CA VAL A 110 -0.92 -0.24 0.17
C VAL A 110 -2.38 -0.47 -0.13
N VAL A 111 -3.01 -1.38 0.60
CA VAL A 111 -4.41 -1.77 0.45
C VAL A 111 -5.20 -1.20 1.62
N GLU A 112 -6.33 -0.56 1.35
CA GLU A 112 -7.30 -0.26 2.40
C GLU A 112 -8.32 -1.39 2.50
N ALA A 113 -8.73 -1.74 3.71
CA ALA A 113 -9.72 -2.78 3.95
C ALA A 113 -10.66 -2.38 5.09
N CYS A 114 -11.93 -2.76 4.98
CA CYS A 114 -12.90 -2.70 6.05
C CYS A 114 -13.06 -4.08 6.68
N THR A 115 -12.72 -4.21 7.96
CA THR A 115 -12.85 -5.46 8.72
C THR A 115 -14.31 -5.83 9.03
N GLY A 116 -15.25 -4.91 8.87
CA GLY A 116 -16.69 -5.16 9.07
C GLY A 116 -17.35 -5.74 7.83
N CYS A 117 -17.39 -4.99 6.74
CA CYS A 117 -18.12 -5.40 5.53
C CYS A 117 -17.26 -6.10 4.49
N ARG A 118 -15.96 -6.32 4.71
CA ARG A 118 -15.03 -6.94 3.74
C ARG A 118 -14.87 -6.16 2.43
N TRP A 119 -15.09 -4.86 2.46
CA TRP A 119 -14.68 -3.99 1.36
C TRP A 119 -13.16 -3.82 1.35
N HIS A 120 -12.55 -3.75 0.17
CA HIS A 120 -11.13 -3.40 0.04
C HIS A 120 -10.85 -2.62 -1.24
N HIS A 121 -9.73 -1.90 -1.28
CA HIS A 121 -9.25 -1.26 -2.49
C HIS A 121 -7.72 -1.05 -2.44
N LEU A 122 -7.02 -1.27 -3.55
CA LEU A 122 -5.61 -0.92 -3.65
C LEU A 122 -5.48 0.60 -3.75
N LEU A 123 -4.80 1.25 -2.80
CA LEU A 123 -4.61 2.69 -2.83
C LEU A 123 -3.41 3.09 -3.67
N ARG A 124 -2.26 2.45 -3.44
CA ARG A 124 -0.99 2.83 -4.09
C ARG A 124 -0.05 1.66 -4.23
N VAL A 125 0.80 1.74 -5.24
CA VAL A 125 2.02 0.94 -5.38
C VAL A 125 3.23 1.86 -5.26
N LEU A 126 4.11 1.54 -4.31
CA LEU A 126 5.32 2.30 -4.01
C LEU A 126 6.55 1.45 -4.33
N PRO A 127 7.45 1.88 -5.23
CA PRO A 127 8.74 1.23 -5.37
C PRO A 127 9.56 1.42 -4.09
N ILE A 128 10.29 0.40 -3.65
CA ILE A 128 11.09 0.41 -2.42
C ILE A 128 12.45 -0.24 -2.73
N GLY A 129 13.51 0.22 -2.06
CA GLY A 129 14.84 -0.37 -2.22
C GLY A 129 15.52 0.13 -3.49
N GLY A 130 16.32 -0.73 -4.13
CA GLY A 130 16.96 -0.41 -5.41
C GLY A 130 18.02 0.70 -5.36
N ARG A 131 18.48 1.10 -4.17
CA ARG A 131 19.55 2.10 -4.02
C ARG A 131 20.90 1.49 -4.40
N LYS A 132 21.21 1.38 -5.69
CA LYS A 132 22.62 1.35 -6.12
C LYS A 132 23.23 2.71 -5.75
N LYS A 133 24.36 2.70 -5.01
CA LYS A 133 25.22 3.88 -4.87
C LYS A 133 25.40 4.45 -6.28
N ARG A 134 25.07 5.73 -6.52
CA ARG A 134 25.52 6.39 -7.76
C ARG A 134 27.04 6.20 -7.79
N ALA A 135 27.55 5.49 -8.80
CA ALA A 135 28.98 5.48 -9.04
C ALA A 135 29.40 6.94 -9.24
N ALA A 136 30.38 7.39 -8.46
CA ALA A 136 31.00 8.70 -8.68
C ALA A 136 31.52 8.74 -10.12
N PRO A 137 31.41 9.87 -10.84
CA PRO A 137 32.02 9.97 -12.16
C PRO A 137 33.51 9.73 -11.98
N GLN A 138 34.02 8.65 -12.59
CA GLN A 138 35.44 8.34 -12.59
C GLN A 138 36.11 9.46 -13.41
N GLN A 139 36.79 10.37 -12.72
CA GLN A 139 37.59 11.40 -13.38
C GLN A 139 38.65 10.69 -14.21
N ALA A 140 38.56 10.83 -15.53
CA ALA A 140 39.66 10.53 -16.43
C ALA A 140 40.82 11.46 -16.06
N GLN A 141 41.89 10.90 -15.52
CA GLN A 141 43.20 11.56 -15.45
C GLN A 141 44.03 10.99 -16.60
N GLY A 142 44.50 11.90 -17.45
CA GLY A 142 45.37 11.61 -18.58
C GLY A 142 46.83 11.47 -18.20
#